data_AF-A0A8E2EAB0-F1
#
_entry.id   AF-A0A8E2EAB0-F1
#
_cell.length_a   1.000
_cell.length_b   1.000
_cell.length_c   1.000
_cell.angle_alpha   90.00
_cell.angle_beta   90.00
_cell.angle_gamma   90.00
#
_symmetry.space_group_name_H-M   'P 1'
#
loop_
_entity.id
_entity.type
_entity.pdbx_description
1 polymer ?
#
loop_
_entity_poly.entity_id
_entity_poly.type
_entity_poly.pdbx_seq_one_letter_code
_entity_poly.pdbx_strand_id
1 'polypeptide(L)' 'MLCCSLCNSRFSGEYRSGNLQRHKRTKHAEQRFLCPRAGCLRTFARKDARLKHERRKHPELDRPPAVSRR' A
#
# COMPACT_ATOMS: atom_id res chain seq x y z
N MET A 1 2.74 11.41 22.81
CA MET A 1 2.55 11.75 21.38
C MET A 1 3.68 11.07 20.63
N LEU A 2 3.43 10.45 19.47
CA LEU A 2 4.45 9.73 18.68
C LEU A 2 4.63 10.40 17.31
N CYS A 3 5.88 10.60 16.90
CA CYS A 3 6.23 11.22 15.63
C CYS A 3 6.77 10.17 14.66
N CYS A 4 6.51 10.33 13.37
CA CYS A 4 7.22 9.55 12.36
C CYS A 4 8.67 10.05 12.25
N SER A 5 9.63 9.12 12.17
CA SER A 5 11.05 9.43 11.98
C SER A 5 11.41 9.74 10.53
N LEU A 6 10.46 9.56 9.60
CA LEU A 6 10.64 9.68 8.16
C LEU A 6 9.82 10.83 7.55
N CYS A 7 8.93 11.45 8.34
CA CYS A 7 8.20 12.66 7.96
C CYS A 7 7.61 13.38 9.18
N ASN A 8 7.04 14.57 8.97
CA ASN A 8 6.41 15.39 10.03
C ASN A 8 5.05 14.89 10.56
N SER A 9 4.66 13.64 10.31
CA SER A 9 3.37 13.11 10.81
C SER A 9 3.43 12.83 12.32
N ARG A 10 2.44 13.35 13.06
CA ARG A 10 2.27 13.15 14.51
C ARG A 10 1.00 12.36 14.82
N PHE A 11 1.11 11.45 15.77
CA PHE A 11 0.05 10.58 16.24
C PHE A 11 -0.15 10.75 17.76
N SER A 12 -1.41 10.90 18.16
CA SER A 12 -1.85 11.08 19.55
C SER A 12 -2.94 10.05 19.90
N GLY A 13 -3.34 9.99 21.18
CA GLY A 13 -4.33 9.03 21.69
C GLY A 13 -3.77 7.65 22.05
N GLU A 14 -4.67 6.74 22.42
CA GLU A 14 -4.36 5.36 22.84
C GLU A 14 -3.74 4.53 21.70
N TYR A 15 -4.32 4.61 20.49
CA TYR A 15 -3.88 3.86 19.30
C TYR A 15 -2.69 4.49 18.56
N ARG A 16 -1.98 5.46 19.16
CA ARG A 16 -0.89 6.20 18.52
C ARG A 16 0.23 5.31 17.98
N SER A 17 0.54 4.21 18.66
CA SER A 17 1.59 3.27 18.24
C SER A 17 1.18 2.49 16.98
N GLY A 18 0.00 1.87 16.99
CA GLY A 18 -0.53 1.13 15.83
C GLY A 18 -0.76 2.03 14.61
N ASN A 19 -1.23 3.25 14.84
CA ASN A 19 -1.38 4.25 13.79
C ASN A 19 -0.03 4.67 13.19
N LEU A 20 0.99 4.93 14.02
CA LEU A 20 2.33 5.23 13.53
C LEU A 20 2.92 4.05 12.73
N GLN A 21 2.76 2.82 13.20
CA GLN A 21 3.30 1.64 12.53
C GLN A 21 2.62 1.41 11.17
N ARG A 22 1.28 1.55 11.11
CA ARG A 22 0.54 1.53 9.84
C ARG A 22 0.97 2.66 8.91
N HIS A 23 1.17 3.87 9.43
CA HIS A 23 1.68 5.00 8.66
C HIS A 23 3.06 4.70 8.06
N LYS A 24 4.02 4.25 8.88
CA LYS A 24 5.36 3.87 8.40
C LYS A 24 5.26 2.82 7.28
N ARG A 25 4.46 1.77 7.47
CA ARG A 25 4.27 0.71 6.47
C ARG A 25 3.56 1.17 5.18
N THR A 26 2.77 2.24 5.22
CA THR A 26 1.99 2.66 4.03
C THR A 26 2.59 3.84 3.29
N LYS A 27 3.25 4.75 4.01
CA LYS A 27 3.87 5.96 3.45
C LYS A 27 5.36 5.80 3.21
N HIS A 28 6.03 5.02 4.05
CA HIS A 28 7.48 4.90 4.03
C HIS A 28 7.98 3.49 3.75
N ALA A 29 7.09 2.50 3.62
CA ALA A 29 7.52 1.25 3.01
C ALA A 29 7.89 1.55 1.56
N GLU A 30 9.11 1.20 1.20
CA GLU A 30 9.52 1.15 -0.21
C GLU A 30 8.47 0.39 -1.01
N GLN A 31 8.14 0.91 -2.19
CA GLN A 31 7.05 0.44 -3.02
C GLN A 31 7.31 -1.00 -3.50
N ARG A 32 6.89 -1.98 -2.70
CA ARG A 32 7.14 -3.41 -2.96
C ARG A 32 6.18 -4.04 -3.96
N PHE A 33 5.09 -3.35 -4.33
CA PHE A 33 4.07 -3.94 -5.20
C PHE A 33 4.29 -3.50 -6.65
N LEU A 34 5.24 -4.15 -7.31
CA LEU A 34 5.46 -4.05 -8.76
C LEU A 34 4.29 -4.70 -9.52
N CYS A 35 3.88 -4.08 -10.62
CA CYS A 35 2.99 -4.71 -11.58
C CYS A 35 3.71 -5.90 -12.25
N PRO A 36 3.13 -7.11 -12.27
CA PRO A 36 3.73 -8.28 -12.90
C PRO A 36 3.60 -8.28 -14.43
N ARG A 37 2.91 -7.30 -15.03
CA ARG A 37 2.74 -7.23 -16.48
C ARG A 37 4.07 -6.89 -17.14
N ALA A 38 4.53 -7.75 -18.05
CA ALA A 38 5.67 -7.45 -18.91
C ALA A 38 5.42 -6.14 -19.69
N GLY A 39 6.32 -5.17 -19.55
CA GLY A 39 6.19 -3.82 -20.12
C GLY A 39 5.57 -2.77 -19.20
N CYS A 40 5.08 -3.14 -18.01
CA CYS A 40 4.54 -2.18 -17.03
C CYS A 40 5.49 -2.02 -15.83
N LEU A 41 6.18 -0.89 -15.75
CA LEU A 41 7.11 -0.56 -14.66
C LEU A 41 6.44 0.19 -13.49
N ARG A 42 5.12 0.04 -13.34
CA ARG A 42 4.36 0.73 -12.27
C ARG A 42 4.61 0.06 -10.92
N THR A 43 5.10 0.83 -9.96
CA THR A 43 5.27 0.45 -8.56
C THR A 43 4.20 1.08 -7.69
N PHE A 44 3.72 0.31 -6.70
CA PHE A 44 2.73 0.78 -5.75
C PHE A 44 3.20 0.54 -4.32
N ALA A 45 2.86 1.49 -3.43
CA ALA A 45 3.09 1.36 -1.99
C ALA A 45 2.13 0.35 -1.33
N ARG A 46 1.02 0.01 -1.99
CA ARG A 46 -0.03 -0.86 -1.44
C ARG A 46 -0.49 -1.92 -2.43
N LYS A 47 -0.79 -3.12 -1.91
CA LYS A 47 -1.29 -4.27 -2.69
C LYS A 47 -2.61 -3.96 -3.40
N ASP A 48 -3.57 -3.35 -2.70
CA ASP A 48 -4.88 -3.01 -3.25
C ASP A 48 -4.79 -1.95 -4.36
N ALA A 49 -3.86 -0.99 -4.22
CA ALA A 49 -3.59 0.00 -5.27
C ALA A 49 -3.06 -0.67 -6.55
N ARG A 50 -2.11 -1.61 -6.41
CA ARG A 50 -1.62 -2.40 -7.55
C ARG A 50 -2.74 -3.23 -8.19
N LEU A 51 -3.53 -3.95 -7.40
CA LEU A 51 -4.65 -4.77 -7.90
C LEU A 51 -5.67 -3.90 -8.67
N LYS A 52 -6.00 -2.70 -8.16
CA LYS A 52 -6.88 -1.77 -8.86
C LYS A 52 -6.28 -1.29 -10.18
N HIS A 53 -4.98 -1.05 -10.22
CA HIS A 53 -4.27 -0.70 -11.46
C HIS A 53 -4.31 -1.85 -12.47
N GLU A 54 -3.98 -3.08 -12.04
CA GLU A 54 -4.02 -4.28 -12.88
C GLU A 54 -5.41 -4.44 -13.50
N ARG A 55 -6.49 -4.37 -12.72
CA ARG A 55 -7.86 -4.50 -13.27
C ARG A 55 -8.24 -3.42 -14.29
N ARG A 56 -7.69 -2.20 -14.17
CA ARG A 56 -8.04 -1.07 -15.05
C ARG A 56 -7.15 -0.93 -16.27
N LYS A 57 -5.87 -1.34 -16.16
CA LYS A 57 -4.85 -1.14 -17.20
C LYS A 57 -4.40 -2.45 -17.85
N HIS A 58 -4.65 -3.58 -17.19
CA HIS A 58 -4.26 -4.92 -17.62
C HIS A 58 -5.42 -5.91 -17.42
N PRO A 59 -6.56 -5.70 -18.11
CA PRO A 59 -7.71 -6.60 -18.01
C PRO A 59 -7.37 -8.05 -18.40
N GLU A 60 -6.36 -8.24 -19.25
CA GLU A 60 -5.80 -9.54 -19.63
C GLU A 60 -5.23 -10.38 -18.47
N LEU A 61 -4.88 -9.75 -17.33
CA LEU A 61 -4.36 -10.47 -16.17
C LEU A 61 -5.45 -11.17 -15.34
N ASP A 62 -6.73 -10.97 -15.71
CA ASP A 62 -7.94 -11.50 -15.07
C ASP A 62 -7.82 -11.58 -13.54
N ARG A 63 -7.38 -10.48 -12.91
CA ARG A 63 -7.05 -10.55 -11.48
C ARG A 63 -8.31 -10.64 -10.63
N PRO A 64 -8.47 -11.74 -9.86
CA PRO A 64 -9.67 -11.92 -9.08
C PRO A 64 -9.81 -10.80 -8.03
N PRO A 65 -11.06 -10.49 -7.64
CA PRO A 65 -11.33 -9.53 -6.58
C PRO A 65 -10.53 -9.90 -5.31
N ALA A 66 -10.20 -8.89 -4.51
CA ALA A 66 -9.54 -9.15 -3.23
C ALA A 66 -10.53 -9.91 -2.35
N VAL A 67 -10.27 -11.21 -2.13
CA VAL A 67 -11.07 -12.03 -1.21
C VAL A 67 -10.84 -11.49 0.19
N SER A 68 -11.87 -10.92 0.80
CA SER A 68 -11.85 -10.61 2.23
C SER A 68 -11.80 -11.94 2.97
N ARG A 69 -10.68 -12.24 3.63
CA ARG A 69 -10.66 -13.36 4.59
C ARG A 69 -11.56 -12.95 5.76
N ARG A 70 -12.67 -13.66 5.90
CA ARG A 70 -13.61 -13.52 7.01
C ARG A 70 -13.10 -14.28 8.22
#